data_AF-A0A518GDW3-F1
#
_entry.id   AF-A0A518GDW3-F1
#
_cell.length_a   1.000
_cell.length_b   1.000
_cell.length_c   1.000
_cell.angle_alpha   90.00
_cell.angle_beta   90.00
_cell.angle_gamma   90.00
#
_symmetry.space_group_name_H-M   'P 1'
#
loop_
_entity.id
_entity.type
_entity.pdbx_description
1 polymer ?
#
loop_
_entity_poly.entity_id
_entity_poly.type
_entity_poly.pdbx_seq_one_letter_code
_entity_poly.pdbx_strand_id
1 'polypeptide(L)'
;MNLNFRMHLPQIQLALLVCIGLGVARTSAQDEPLTLNQKADGYHGIWYMNQPSNDEYVYKYSGGLGTYCAKHKPFALYCKQVNKTFFCYGGATPTDSRQLLHMVSYLDHATGTVPHPTILLDKKTNDAHDNPVISVDNEGYIWIFSTSHGRSRPSYIHRSKQPYDINEFELVEATRAEGETQVPMTNFSYLQVWQSAELGFHAFFTRYNYPAARTICFMNSRDGREWSQWQRIAAIGEGHYQVTGIGKSKLGSMFNYHPQGKGLNWRTNLYYVQTEDNGASWKSVAGEPLSLPLTEVANAALVHDYEAEGLNVYLKDLRFDNHDRPVLLYITSKGYESGPQNNPRTWTLARWTGEVWQISPITTSDNNYDMGELWMQSEDDWRVIGPTAVGAQPFNPGGEVVMWQSRDQGANWSQMRQLTRDSSMNHTYVRRVLNAHPDFVAIWADGHGRQPSNSHLYFSNVDGDVFQLPTAMPTAMARPKQIK
;
A
#
# COMPACT_ATOMS: atom_id res chain seq x y z
N MET A 1 -49.05 -39.52 -68.01
CA MET A 1 -48.60 -40.78 -67.39
C MET A 1 -49.29 -40.87 -66.04
N ASN A 2 -50.04 -41.93 -65.81
CA ASN A 2 -50.99 -42.12 -64.72
C ASN A 2 -50.34 -42.38 -63.35
N LEU A 3 -51.21 -42.24 -62.32
CA LEU A 3 -51.21 -42.80 -60.95
C LEU A 3 -50.69 -41.85 -59.84
N ASN A 4 -51.59 -41.23 -59.06
CA ASN A 4 -52.38 -41.74 -57.92
C ASN A 4 -51.56 -41.86 -56.62
N PHE A 5 -51.94 -41.16 -55.53
CA PHE A 5 -52.66 -41.75 -54.39
C PHE A 5 -52.85 -40.78 -53.20
N ARG A 6 -54.12 -40.68 -52.78
CA ARG A 6 -54.74 -40.59 -51.43
C ARG A 6 -54.25 -39.65 -50.32
N MET A 7 -55.26 -38.92 -49.81
CA MET A 7 -55.44 -38.39 -48.47
C MET A 7 -55.24 -39.41 -47.34
N HIS A 8 -54.71 -38.93 -46.20
CA HIS A 8 -55.10 -39.40 -44.86
C HIS A 8 -55.06 -38.23 -43.86
N LEU A 9 -56.21 -37.91 -43.26
CA LEU A 9 -56.32 -37.20 -41.98
C LEU A 9 -55.90 -38.15 -40.84
N PRO A 10 -55.25 -37.64 -39.78
CA PRO A 10 -55.34 -38.25 -38.47
C PRO A 10 -56.07 -37.38 -37.43
N GLN A 11 -56.62 -38.09 -36.47
CA GLN A 11 -57.54 -37.70 -35.41
C GLN A 11 -56.91 -36.76 -34.38
N ILE A 12 -57.70 -35.81 -33.88
CA ILE A 12 -57.38 -35.01 -32.69
C ILE A 12 -57.74 -35.85 -31.46
N GLN A 13 -56.74 -36.32 -30.71
CA GLN A 13 -56.91 -36.81 -29.35
C GLN A 13 -56.56 -35.70 -28.36
N LEU A 14 -57.53 -35.35 -27.51
CA LEU A 14 -57.42 -34.39 -26.44
C LEU A 14 -56.73 -35.05 -25.23
N ALA A 15 -55.47 -34.73 -24.97
CA ALA A 15 -54.75 -35.16 -23.78
C ALA A 15 -54.88 -34.10 -22.67
N LEU A 16 -55.52 -34.46 -21.56
CA LEU A 16 -55.52 -33.70 -20.31
C LEU A 16 -54.09 -33.68 -19.75
N LEU A 17 -53.48 -32.49 -19.65
CA LEU A 17 -52.23 -32.29 -18.94
C LEU A 17 -52.54 -32.03 -17.45
N VAL A 18 -52.21 -32.98 -16.59
CA VAL A 18 -52.17 -32.81 -15.13
C VAL A 18 -50.85 -32.12 -14.78
N CYS A 19 -50.90 -30.85 -14.39
CA CYS A 19 -49.74 -30.12 -13.89
C CYS A 19 -49.37 -30.60 -12.47
N ILE A 20 -48.37 -31.47 -12.37
CA ILE A 20 -47.70 -31.77 -11.10
C ILE A 20 -46.72 -30.62 -10.81
N GLY A 21 -47.05 -29.79 -9.82
CA GLY A 21 -46.18 -28.73 -9.33
C GLY A 21 -44.97 -29.30 -8.61
N LEU A 22 -43.83 -29.39 -9.31
CA LEU A 22 -42.52 -29.57 -8.68
C LEU A 22 -42.13 -28.25 -8.04
N GLY A 23 -42.28 -28.17 -6.71
CA GLY A 23 -41.73 -27.08 -5.91
C GLY A 23 -40.21 -27.08 -6.00
N VAL A 24 -39.66 -26.21 -6.85
CA VAL A 24 -38.23 -25.88 -6.81
C VAL A 24 -38.01 -25.06 -5.54
N ALA A 25 -37.47 -25.70 -4.51
CA ALA A 25 -36.93 -25.00 -3.36
C ALA A 25 -35.84 -24.05 -3.87
N ARG A 26 -36.13 -22.74 -3.91
CA ARG A 26 -35.12 -21.72 -4.09
C ARG A 26 -34.25 -21.76 -2.83
N THR A 27 -33.08 -22.37 -2.93
CA THR A 27 -32.00 -22.10 -1.99
C THR A 27 -31.66 -20.62 -2.14
N SER A 28 -32.04 -19.81 -1.14
CA SER A 28 -31.45 -18.50 -0.98
C SER A 28 -29.95 -18.71 -0.88
N ALA A 29 -29.19 -18.24 -1.86
CA ALA A 29 -27.76 -18.05 -1.66
C ALA A 29 -27.62 -17.15 -0.43
N GLN A 30 -27.13 -17.70 0.69
CA GLN A 30 -26.64 -16.85 1.76
C GLN A 30 -25.49 -16.07 1.14
N ASP A 31 -25.64 -14.75 1.02
CA ASP A 31 -24.52 -13.88 0.70
C ASP A 31 -23.38 -14.21 1.68
N GLU A 32 -22.19 -14.52 1.15
CA GLU A 32 -21.02 -14.76 2.00
C GLU A 32 -20.84 -13.55 2.94
N PRO A 33 -20.57 -13.78 4.24
CA PRO A 33 -20.33 -12.68 5.16
C PRO A 33 -19.11 -11.87 4.67
N LEU A 34 -19.24 -10.54 4.65
CA LEU A 34 -18.15 -9.64 4.22
C LEU A 34 -16.89 -9.86 5.05
N THR A 35 -17.05 -10.01 6.38
CA THR A 35 -15.95 -10.32 7.30
C THR A 35 -15.85 -11.84 7.46
N LEU A 36 -14.77 -12.41 6.94
CA LEU A 36 -14.60 -13.86 6.86
C LEU A 36 -14.14 -14.47 8.19
N ASN A 37 -13.16 -13.87 8.87
CA ASN A 37 -12.54 -14.38 10.10
C ASN A 37 -12.05 -15.84 9.97
N GLN A 38 -11.53 -16.21 8.80
CA GLN A 38 -11.06 -17.56 8.52
C GLN A 38 -9.53 -17.65 8.71
N LYS A 39 -9.01 -18.85 8.94
CA LYS A 39 -7.56 -19.09 8.98
C LYS A 39 -7.08 -19.62 7.64
N ALA A 40 -6.02 -19.02 7.09
CA ALA A 40 -5.35 -19.57 5.92
C ALA A 40 -4.36 -20.67 6.34
N ASP A 41 -4.02 -21.55 5.41
CA ASP A 41 -3.07 -22.65 5.59
C ASP A 41 -1.60 -22.24 5.51
N GLY A 42 -1.31 -21.00 5.10
CA GLY A 42 0.04 -20.46 5.01
C GLY A 42 0.08 -19.01 4.52
N TYR A 43 1.28 -18.52 4.26
CA TYR A 43 1.54 -17.15 3.82
C TYR A 43 1.78 -17.09 2.31
N HIS A 44 0.85 -16.45 1.61
CA HIS A 44 0.93 -16.20 0.17
C HIS A 44 0.60 -14.75 -0.13
N GLY A 45 1.51 -14.04 -0.80
CA GLY A 45 1.25 -12.70 -1.33
C GLY A 45 0.41 -12.76 -2.61
N ILE A 46 -0.27 -11.66 -2.92
CA ILE A 46 -0.90 -11.48 -4.23
C ILE A 46 0.16 -11.21 -5.31
N TRP A 47 0.00 -11.84 -6.48
CA TRP A 47 0.65 -11.41 -7.72
C TRP A 47 -0.28 -10.48 -8.49
N TYR A 48 0.23 -9.34 -8.93
CA TYR A 48 -0.51 -8.36 -9.72
C TYR A 48 0.33 -7.87 -10.89
N MET A 49 -0.37 -7.47 -11.94
CA MET A 49 0.20 -6.68 -13.03
C MET A 49 -0.71 -5.50 -13.32
N ASN A 50 -0.11 -4.40 -13.73
CA ASN A 50 -0.87 -3.20 -14.05
C ASN A 50 -1.42 -3.22 -15.48
N GLN A 51 -0.64 -2.80 -16.46
CA GLN A 51 -1.05 -2.73 -17.86
C GLN A 51 0.06 -3.35 -18.70
N PRO A 52 -0.27 -4.09 -19.77
CA PRO A 52 0.72 -4.54 -20.73
C PRO A 52 1.55 -3.36 -21.29
N SER A 53 2.85 -3.57 -21.45
CA SER A 53 3.76 -2.61 -22.11
C SER A 53 3.96 -2.92 -23.59
N ASN A 54 3.62 -4.13 -24.04
CA ASN A 54 3.84 -4.63 -25.41
C ASN A 54 5.32 -4.62 -25.84
N ASP A 55 6.23 -4.85 -24.89
CA ASP A 55 7.67 -4.99 -25.09
C ASP A 55 8.22 -6.19 -24.27
N GLU A 56 9.53 -6.35 -24.21
CA GLU A 56 10.20 -7.44 -23.48
C GLU A 56 9.96 -7.44 -21.96
N TYR A 57 9.54 -6.30 -21.38
CA TYR A 57 9.25 -6.16 -19.95
C TYR A 57 7.82 -6.58 -19.60
N VAL A 58 6.98 -6.86 -20.61
CA VAL A 58 5.61 -7.38 -20.57
C VAL A 58 4.58 -6.43 -19.94
N TYR A 59 4.90 -5.78 -18.82
CA TYR A 59 4.01 -4.89 -18.10
C TYR A 59 4.71 -3.59 -17.70
N LYS A 60 3.92 -2.50 -17.55
CA LYS A 60 4.42 -1.24 -16.95
C LYS A 60 4.99 -1.49 -15.54
N TYR A 61 4.29 -2.29 -14.75
CA TYR A 61 4.78 -2.83 -13.49
C TYR A 61 3.93 -4.04 -13.09
N SER A 62 4.53 -4.94 -12.32
CA SER A 62 4.00 -6.26 -11.97
C SER A 62 4.92 -6.95 -10.97
N GLY A 63 4.47 -8.07 -10.42
CA GLY A 63 5.24 -8.92 -9.51
C GLY A 63 4.39 -9.36 -8.33
N GLY A 64 5.05 -9.86 -7.29
CA GLY A 64 4.38 -10.12 -6.02
C GLY A 64 4.24 -8.84 -5.22
N LEU A 65 3.00 -8.39 -5.07
CA LEU A 65 2.65 -7.06 -4.61
C LEU A 65 1.87 -7.14 -3.28
N GLY A 66 2.18 -8.09 -2.41
CA GLY A 66 1.48 -8.24 -1.11
C GLY A 66 1.63 -7.03 -0.17
N THR A 67 2.72 -6.28 -0.28
CA THR A 67 2.99 -5.05 0.49
C THR A 67 2.86 -3.76 -0.32
N TYR A 68 2.29 -3.87 -1.53
CA TYR A 68 1.96 -2.75 -2.40
C TYR A 68 0.78 -1.93 -1.83
N CYS A 69 0.68 -0.62 -2.04
CA CYS A 69 1.56 0.23 -2.82
C CYS A 69 2.40 1.16 -1.93
N ALA A 70 3.28 1.93 -2.56
CA ALA A 70 4.08 2.95 -1.89
C ALA A 70 3.26 4.00 -1.11
N LYS A 71 1.94 4.09 -1.36
CA LYS A 71 1.02 5.12 -0.85
C LYS A 71 0.04 4.52 0.17
N HIS A 72 0.32 3.32 0.67
CA HIS A 72 -0.41 2.69 1.77
C HIS A 72 0.49 2.61 2.99
N LYS A 73 0.14 3.16 4.15
CA LYS A 73 0.98 3.10 5.36
C LYS A 73 0.14 3.07 6.65
N PRO A 74 0.56 2.32 7.68
CA PRO A 74 1.62 1.31 7.68
C PRO A 74 1.15 -0.08 7.24
N PHE A 75 2.10 -1.01 7.03
CA PHE A 75 1.83 -2.44 6.82
C PHE A 75 2.13 -3.29 8.05
N ALA A 76 2.94 -2.78 8.97
CA ALA A 76 3.35 -3.50 10.16
C ALA A 76 3.68 -2.52 11.29
N LEU A 77 3.43 -2.95 12.52
CA LEU A 77 3.74 -2.20 13.72
C LEU A 77 4.03 -3.15 14.90
N TYR A 78 4.99 -2.78 15.73
CA TYR A 78 5.33 -3.51 16.94
C TYR A 78 4.57 -2.98 18.15
N CYS A 79 3.99 -3.90 18.92
CA CYS A 79 3.30 -3.66 20.18
C CYS A 79 4.13 -4.24 21.33
N LYS A 80 4.81 -3.37 22.07
CA LYS A 80 5.66 -3.75 23.22
C LYS A 80 4.88 -4.47 24.31
N GLN A 81 3.62 -4.10 24.52
CA GLN A 81 2.73 -4.62 25.57
C GLN A 81 2.54 -6.14 25.49
N VAL A 82 2.57 -6.69 24.27
CA VAL A 82 2.40 -8.12 24.00
C VAL A 82 3.63 -8.75 23.33
N ASN A 83 4.71 -7.97 23.18
CA ASN A 83 5.94 -8.34 22.49
C ASN A 83 5.69 -8.99 21.11
N LYS A 84 4.83 -8.37 20.29
CA LYS A 84 4.44 -8.86 18.96
C LYS A 84 4.57 -7.77 17.90
N THR A 85 5.04 -8.13 16.72
CA THR A 85 4.89 -7.30 15.52
C THR A 85 3.67 -7.77 14.75
N PHE A 86 2.62 -6.94 14.69
CA PHE A 86 1.43 -7.18 13.88
C PHE A 86 1.65 -6.64 12.47
N PHE A 87 1.12 -7.33 11.47
CA PHE A 87 1.20 -6.90 10.08
C PHE A 87 -0.01 -7.35 9.27
N CYS A 88 -0.30 -6.59 8.20
CA CYS A 88 -1.27 -6.96 7.19
C CYS A 88 -0.62 -7.05 5.81
N TYR A 89 -1.28 -7.71 4.87
CA TYR A 89 -0.83 -7.78 3.48
C TYR A 89 -1.98 -8.14 2.54
N GLY A 90 -1.81 -7.82 1.26
CA GLY A 90 -2.59 -8.40 0.17
C GLY A 90 -2.15 -9.83 -0.07
N GLY A 91 -2.98 -10.78 0.34
CA GLY A 91 -2.75 -12.19 0.14
C GLY A 91 -3.50 -12.75 -1.06
N ALA A 92 -3.26 -14.03 -1.31
CA ALA A 92 -3.93 -14.81 -2.33
C ALA A 92 -4.11 -16.25 -1.86
N THR A 93 -4.90 -17.04 -2.59
CA THR A 93 -5.00 -18.49 -2.32
C THR A 93 -3.82 -19.22 -2.98
N PRO A 94 -3.45 -20.42 -2.50
CA PRO A 94 -2.41 -21.22 -3.15
C PRO A 94 -2.74 -21.59 -4.61
N THR A 95 -4.03 -21.64 -4.95
CA THR A 95 -4.53 -22.04 -6.28
C THR A 95 -4.79 -20.86 -7.22
N ASP A 96 -4.97 -19.65 -6.68
CA ASP A 96 -5.15 -18.42 -7.45
C ASP A 96 -4.35 -17.28 -6.82
N SER A 97 -3.14 -17.08 -7.34
CA SER A 97 -2.21 -16.02 -6.93
C SER A 97 -2.74 -14.60 -7.18
N ARG A 98 -3.86 -14.42 -7.88
CA ARG A 98 -4.39 -13.11 -8.27
C ARG A 98 -5.65 -12.71 -7.53
N GLN A 99 -6.26 -13.59 -6.74
CA GLN A 99 -7.42 -13.23 -5.91
C GLN A 99 -6.95 -12.42 -4.70
N LEU A 100 -7.35 -11.14 -4.60
CA LEU A 100 -6.96 -10.30 -3.47
C LEU A 100 -7.74 -10.65 -2.20
N LEU A 101 -7.03 -11.26 -1.26
CA LEU A 101 -7.46 -11.45 0.12
C LEU A 101 -6.79 -10.44 1.03
N HIS A 102 -7.50 -9.92 2.02
CA HIS A 102 -6.91 -9.09 3.07
C HIS A 102 -6.50 -9.99 4.22
N MET A 103 -5.20 -10.02 4.50
CA MET A 103 -4.61 -10.92 5.48
C MET A 103 -4.06 -10.14 6.67
N VAL A 104 -4.17 -10.71 7.87
CA VAL A 104 -3.62 -10.16 9.11
C VAL A 104 -2.88 -11.23 9.88
N SER A 105 -1.70 -10.91 10.40
CA SER A 105 -0.93 -11.82 11.25
C SER A 105 -0.01 -11.08 12.22
N TYR A 106 0.79 -11.84 12.96
CA TYR A 106 1.86 -11.32 13.82
C TYR A 106 3.08 -12.25 13.88
N LEU A 107 4.24 -11.67 14.20
CA LEU A 107 5.38 -12.39 14.76
C LEU A 107 5.37 -12.22 16.27
N ASP A 108 5.40 -13.33 17.00
CA ASP A 108 5.61 -13.37 18.44
C ASP A 108 7.11 -13.41 18.72
N HIS A 109 7.65 -12.33 19.29
CA HIS A 109 9.08 -12.20 19.54
C HIS A 109 9.56 -13.04 20.73
N ALA A 110 8.67 -13.46 21.63
CA ALA A 110 9.06 -14.33 22.73
C ALA A 110 9.33 -15.77 22.25
N THR A 111 8.55 -16.23 21.27
CA THR A 111 8.68 -17.59 20.74
C THR A 111 9.43 -17.65 19.42
N GLY A 112 9.52 -16.55 18.67
CA GLY A 112 10.04 -16.50 17.30
C GLY A 112 9.15 -17.25 16.31
N THR A 113 7.83 -17.22 16.52
CA THR A 113 6.84 -17.95 15.70
C THR A 113 5.74 -17.04 15.18
N VAL A 114 5.10 -17.48 14.10
CA VAL A 114 3.93 -16.84 13.50
C VAL A 114 2.75 -17.81 13.53
N PRO A 115 1.49 -17.34 13.69
CA PRO A 115 0.31 -18.18 13.62
C PRO A 115 -0.11 -18.43 12.16
N HIS A 116 -1.15 -19.25 11.94
CA HIS A 116 -1.92 -19.13 10.71
C HIS A 116 -2.46 -17.70 10.55
N PRO A 117 -2.26 -17.05 9.39
CA PRO A 117 -2.78 -15.72 9.14
C PRO A 117 -4.31 -15.76 9.08
N THR A 118 -4.95 -14.71 9.55
CA THR A 118 -6.41 -14.54 9.44
C THR A 118 -6.75 -13.90 8.09
N ILE A 119 -7.63 -14.56 7.34
CA ILE A 119 -8.32 -14.02 6.18
C ILE A 119 -9.46 -13.14 6.69
N LEU A 120 -9.30 -11.83 6.52
CA LEU A 120 -10.28 -10.84 6.94
C LEU A 120 -11.42 -10.70 5.94
N LEU A 121 -11.07 -10.56 4.66
CA LEU A 121 -11.96 -10.14 3.58
C LEU A 121 -11.44 -10.67 2.24
N ASP A 122 -12.35 -11.21 1.42
CA ASP A 122 -12.11 -11.33 -0.02
C ASP A 122 -12.55 -10.03 -0.70
N LYS A 123 -11.60 -9.31 -1.29
CA LYS A 123 -11.89 -7.99 -1.90
C LYS A 123 -12.62 -8.11 -3.24
N LYS A 124 -12.82 -9.34 -3.74
CA LYS A 124 -13.47 -9.68 -5.02
C LYS A 124 -12.83 -8.92 -6.20
N THR A 125 -11.51 -8.81 -6.18
CA THR A 125 -10.69 -8.19 -7.22
C THR A 125 -9.30 -8.78 -7.24
N ASN A 126 -8.52 -8.47 -8.27
CA ASN A 126 -7.08 -8.73 -8.31
C ASN A 126 -6.25 -7.45 -8.18
N ASP A 127 -6.90 -6.30 -8.01
CA ASP A 127 -6.23 -5.01 -8.00
C ASP A 127 -5.49 -4.76 -6.69
N ALA A 128 -4.17 -4.96 -6.68
CA ALA A 128 -3.34 -4.77 -5.48
C ALA A 128 -3.39 -3.33 -4.92
N HIS A 129 -3.90 -2.35 -5.68
CA HIS A 129 -4.19 -1.03 -5.14
C HIS A 129 -5.26 -1.02 -4.04
N ASP A 130 -6.02 -2.11 -3.86
CA ASP A 130 -6.99 -2.27 -2.78
C ASP A 130 -6.37 -2.94 -1.52
N ASN A 131 -5.06 -3.24 -1.50
CA ASN A 131 -4.37 -3.86 -0.36
C ASN A 131 -4.66 -3.17 0.99
N PRO A 132 -4.70 -3.94 2.10
CA PRO A 132 -5.05 -3.39 3.41
C PRO A 132 -3.94 -2.54 4.02
N VAL A 133 -4.34 -1.72 4.99
CA VAL A 133 -3.48 -0.94 5.90
C VAL A 133 -3.85 -1.28 7.33
N ILE A 134 -2.85 -1.37 8.22
CA ILE A 134 -3.03 -1.74 9.63
C ILE A 134 -2.83 -0.53 10.55
N SER A 135 -3.53 -0.49 11.68
CA SER A 135 -3.22 0.38 12.82
C SER A 135 -3.57 -0.33 14.12
N VAL A 136 -3.05 0.16 15.25
CA VAL A 136 -3.46 -0.29 16.59
C VAL A 136 -3.76 0.94 17.44
N ASP A 137 -4.90 0.94 18.12
CA ASP A 137 -5.28 2.04 19.00
C ASP A 137 -4.69 1.90 20.41
N ASN A 138 -4.99 2.88 21.28
CA ASN A 138 -4.47 2.93 22.65
C ASN A 138 -4.97 1.79 23.53
N GLU A 139 -6.12 1.20 23.20
CA GLU A 139 -6.72 0.09 23.92
C GLU A 139 -6.20 -1.26 23.40
N GLY A 140 -5.39 -1.24 22.33
CA GLY A 140 -4.77 -2.40 21.74
C GLY A 140 -5.60 -3.08 20.65
N TYR A 141 -6.74 -2.52 20.26
CA TYR A 141 -7.51 -3.09 19.16
C TYR A 141 -6.79 -2.88 17.84
N ILE A 142 -6.83 -3.91 17.00
CA ILE A 142 -6.21 -3.92 15.68
C ILE A 142 -7.23 -3.43 14.68
N TRP A 143 -6.86 -2.41 13.91
CA TRP A 143 -7.70 -1.81 12.89
C TRP A 143 -7.15 -2.13 11.51
N ILE A 144 -8.02 -2.58 10.61
CA ILE A 144 -7.68 -2.86 9.21
C ILE A 144 -8.52 -2.00 8.31
N PHE A 145 -7.84 -1.16 7.54
CA PHE A 145 -8.44 -0.28 6.57
C PHE A 145 -8.28 -0.90 5.18
N SER A 146 -9.40 -1.38 4.65
CA SER A 146 -9.49 -1.95 3.31
C SER A 146 -9.73 -0.82 2.32
N THR A 147 -8.67 -0.39 1.64
CA THR A 147 -8.74 0.70 0.68
C THR A 147 -9.37 0.26 -0.64
N SER A 148 -9.56 1.21 -1.55
CA SER A 148 -10.15 1.01 -2.87
C SER A 148 -9.33 1.75 -3.92
N HIS A 149 -9.40 1.32 -5.17
CA HIS A 149 -8.79 2.04 -6.27
C HIS A 149 -9.84 2.74 -7.15
N GLY A 150 -10.01 4.05 -6.93
CA GLY A 150 -11.05 4.82 -7.61
C GLY A 150 -12.38 4.81 -6.85
N ARG A 151 -13.50 4.84 -7.59
CA ARG A 151 -14.85 5.02 -7.02
C ARG A 151 -15.78 3.82 -7.20
N SER A 152 -15.35 2.81 -7.96
CA SER A 152 -16.22 1.68 -8.34
C SER A 152 -16.33 0.62 -7.25
N ARG A 153 -15.30 0.46 -6.42
CA ARG A 153 -15.28 -0.49 -5.31
C ARG A 153 -15.34 0.24 -3.96
N PRO A 154 -16.07 -0.30 -2.98
CA PRO A 154 -16.12 0.27 -1.65
C PRO A 154 -14.80 0.06 -0.89
N SER A 155 -14.60 0.91 0.10
CA SER A 155 -13.63 0.76 1.17
C SER A 155 -14.32 0.31 2.45
N TYR A 156 -13.59 -0.38 3.32
CA TYR A 156 -14.11 -0.93 4.57
C TYR A 156 -13.14 -0.68 5.71
N ILE A 157 -13.68 -0.56 6.92
CA ILE A 157 -12.90 -0.47 8.15
C ILE A 157 -13.31 -1.66 9.02
N HIS A 158 -12.33 -2.42 9.48
CA HIS A 158 -12.54 -3.49 10.44
C HIS A 158 -11.75 -3.22 11.70
N ARG A 159 -12.27 -3.70 12.83
CA ARG A 159 -11.59 -3.67 14.13
C ARG A 159 -11.59 -5.07 14.73
N SER A 160 -10.52 -5.48 15.39
CA SER A 160 -10.51 -6.74 16.14
C SER A 160 -11.57 -6.70 17.24
N LYS A 161 -12.13 -7.85 17.58
CA LYS A 161 -13.11 -7.95 18.69
C LYS A 161 -12.44 -7.88 20.07
N GLN A 162 -11.15 -8.17 20.14
CA GLN A 162 -10.35 -8.13 21.37
C GLN A 162 -9.03 -7.41 21.10
N PRO A 163 -8.45 -6.73 22.11
CA PRO A 163 -7.12 -6.15 22.01
C PRO A 163 -6.06 -7.19 21.64
N TYR A 164 -5.17 -6.83 20.72
CA TYR A 164 -4.01 -7.64 20.31
C TYR A 164 -4.36 -9.05 19.78
N ASP A 165 -5.60 -9.25 19.35
CA ASP A 165 -6.09 -10.51 18.79
C ASP A 165 -6.45 -10.35 17.30
N ILE A 166 -5.94 -11.26 16.48
CA ILE A 166 -6.21 -11.33 15.04
C ILE A 166 -7.31 -12.35 14.70
N ASN A 167 -7.87 -13.08 15.66
CA ASN A 167 -8.77 -14.21 15.39
C ASN A 167 -10.11 -13.76 14.83
N GLU A 168 -10.68 -12.71 15.39
CA GLU A 168 -11.98 -12.20 14.98
C GLU A 168 -11.96 -10.68 14.87
N PHE A 169 -12.53 -10.22 13.77
CA PHE A 169 -12.79 -8.83 13.46
C PHE A 169 -14.30 -8.61 13.28
N GLU A 170 -14.69 -7.35 13.39
CA GLU A 170 -16.01 -6.85 13.05
C GLU A 170 -15.89 -5.68 12.08
N LEU A 171 -16.88 -5.56 11.19
CA LEU A 171 -17.01 -4.38 10.34
C LEU A 171 -17.39 -3.17 11.19
N VAL A 172 -16.72 -2.06 10.96
CA VAL A 172 -17.06 -0.76 11.57
C VAL A 172 -17.87 0.03 10.57
N GLU A 173 -19.10 0.38 10.96
CA GLU A 173 -19.98 1.29 10.22
C GLU A 173 -19.50 2.75 10.37
N ALA A 174 -18.34 3.04 9.79
CA ALA A 174 -17.72 4.35 9.94
C ALA A 174 -18.49 5.44 9.17
N THR A 175 -18.58 6.62 9.77
CA THR A 175 -19.20 7.82 9.20
C THR A 175 -18.17 8.93 9.07
N ARG A 176 -18.48 9.91 8.22
CA ARG A 176 -17.72 11.16 8.12
C ARG A 176 -18.66 12.35 8.10
N ALA A 177 -18.19 13.49 8.60
CA ALA A 177 -18.94 14.73 8.50
C ALA A 177 -19.03 15.21 7.03
N GLU A 178 -20.21 15.71 6.66
CA GLU A 178 -20.49 16.44 5.44
C GLU A 178 -21.42 17.60 5.80
N GLY A 179 -20.84 18.79 5.99
CA GLY A 179 -21.53 19.90 6.63
C GLY A 179 -21.97 19.54 8.05
N GLU A 180 -23.26 19.70 8.34
CA GLU A 180 -23.86 19.38 9.65
C GLU A 180 -24.32 17.91 9.77
N THR A 181 -24.15 17.10 8.71
CA THR A 181 -24.63 15.72 8.66
C THR A 181 -23.49 14.70 8.73
N GLN A 182 -23.79 13.51 9.24
CA GLN A 182 -22.89 12.35 9.18
C GLN A 182 -23.34 11.43 8.04
N VAL A 183 -22.41 11.06 7.17
CA VAL A 183 -22.66 10.15 6.04
C VAL A 183 -21.73 8.93 6.11
N PRO A 184 -22.12 7.76 5.59
CA PRO A 184 -21.25 6.60 5.56
C PRO A 184 -19.91 6.88 4.85
N MET A 185 -18.80 6.47 5.46
CA MET A 185 -17.47 6.61 4.87
C MET A 185 -17.07 5.32 4.15
N THR A 186 -17.44 5.23 2.88
CA THR A 186 -17.32 3.99 2.09
C THR A 186 -16.32 4.06 0.94
N ASN A 187 -15.49 5.11 0.86
CA ASN A 187 -14.48 5.21 -0.20
C ASN A 187 -13.26 6.06 0.20
N PHE A 188 -12.09 5.45 0.16
CA PHE A 188 -10.78 6.10 0.23
C PHE A 188 -9.77 5.26 -0.55
N SER A 189 -8.91 5.92 -1.31
CA SER A 189 -7.80 5.29 -2.02
C SER A 189 -6.47 5.70 -1.42
N TYR A 190 -5.44 4.86 -1.53
CA TYR A 190 -4.08 5.23 -1.13
C TYR A 190 -4.00 5.71 0.34
N LEU A 191 -4.65 4.98 1.24
CA LEU A 191 -4.79 5.38 2.64
C LEU A 191 -3.46 5.27 3.40
N GLN A 192 -3.12 6.33 4.13
CA GLN A 192 -2.02 6.36 5.07
C GLN A 192 -2.58 6.85 6.40
N VAL A 193 -2.62 5.98 7.40
CA VAL A 193 -3.22 6.26 8.70
C VAL A 193 -2.17 6.20 9.80
N TRP A 194 -2.15 7.24 10.62
CA TRP A 194 -1.29 7.36 11.78
C TRP A 194 -2.17 7.41 13.01
N GLN A 195 -1.71 6.81 14.12
CA GLN A 195 -2.40 6.87 15.40
C GLN A 195 -1.50 7.61 16.38
N SER A 196 -2.09 8.53 17.15
CA SER A 196 -1.44 9.11 18.32
C SER A 196 -2.35 9.01 19.53
N ALA A 197 -1.75 8.82 20.70
CA ALA A 197 -2.52 8.56 21.91
C ALA A 197 -3.49 9.69 22.26
N GLU A 198 -3.07 10.92 22.06
CA GLU A 198 -3.85 12.11 22.44
C GLU A 198 -4.90 12.50 21.41
N LEU A 199 -4.74 12.17 20.13
CA LEU A 199 -5.56 12.72 19.05
C LEU A 199 -6.30 11.66 18.21
N GLY A 200 -6.07 10.37 18.48
CA GLY A 200 -6.69 9.27 17.74
C GLY A 200 -6.03 9.05 16.39
N PHE A 201 -6.84 8.84 15.35
CA PHE A 201 -6.43 8.56 13.99
C PHE A 201 -6.29 9.82 13.14
N HIS A 202 -5.25 9.82 12.31
CA HIS A 202 -4.93 10.85 11.32
C HIS A 202 -4.74 10.16 9.98
N ALA A 203 -5.61 10.42 9.02
CA ALA A 203 -5.64 9.71 7.77
C ALA A 203 -5.45 10.64 6.57
N PHE A 204 -4.52 10.24 5.71
CA PHE A 204 -4.26 10.84 4.43
C PHE A 204 -4.67 9.87 3.33
N PHE A 205 -5.36 10.35 2.31
CA PHE A 205 -5.88 9.49 1.26
C PHE A 205 -6.09 10.27 -0.03
N THR A 206 -6.42 9.58 -1.10
CA THR A 206 -6.82 10.18 -2.37
C THR A 206 -8.30 9.99 -2.58
N ARG A 207 -8.97 11.06 -3.00
CA ARG A 207 -10.31 11.02 -3.57
C ARG A 207 -10.23 11.35 -5.07
N TYR A 208 -10.81 10.47 -5.88
CA TYR A 208 -10.84 10.62 -7.33
C TYR A 208 -11.90 11.64 -7.76
N ASN A 209 -11.55 12.50 -8.71
CA ASN A 209 -12.41 13.55 -9.28
C ASN A 209 -12.97 14.50 -8.20
N TYR A 210 -12.10 15.12 -7.38
CA TYR A 210 -12.51 15.92 -6.22
C TYR A 210 -11.63 17.16 -5.88
N PRO A 211 -11.39 18.11 -6.80
CA PRO A 211 -11.88 18.17 -8.18
C PRO A 211 -10.92 17.52 -9.18
N ALA A 212 -9.62 17.46 -8.88
CA ALA A 212 -8.63 16.84 -9.76
C ALA A 212 -8.85 15.33 -9.88
N ALA A 213 -8.34 14.73 -10.96
CA ALA A 213 -8.49 13.28 -11.19
C ALA A 213 -7.98 12.46 -10.00
N ARG A 214 -6.92 12.93 -9.33
CA ARG A 214 -6.48 12.43 -8.02
C ARG A 214 -6.24 13.57 -7.03
N THR A 215 -7.25 13.91 -6.25
CA THR A 215 -7.12 14.92 -5.19
C THR A 215 -6.64 14.26 -3.91
N ILE A 216 -5.58 14.81 -3.31
CA ILE A 216 -5.09 14.34 -2.02
C ILE A 216 -5.81 15.04 -0.88
N CYS A 217 -6.17 14.27 0.13
CA CYS A 217 -7.02 14.68 1.22
C CYS A 217 -6.46 14.26 2.58
N PHE A 218 -7.00 14.89 3.61
CA PHE A 218 -6.79 14.61 5.02
C PHE A 218 -8.14 14.45 5.74
N MET A 219 -8.17 13.62 6.78
CA MET A 219 -9.24 13.53 7.76
C MET A 219 -8.68 13.00 9.09
N ASN A 220 -9.37 13.25 10.19
CA ASN A 220 -9.03 12.71 11.50
C ASN A 220 -10.24 12.06 12.17
N SER A 221 -10.01 11.24 13.18
CA SER A 221 -11.05 10.61 13.99
C SER A 221 -10.49 10.29 15.37
N ARG A 222 -11.29 10.54 16.41
CA ARG A 222 -10.89 10.20 17.79
C ARG A 222 -10.99 8.72 18.09
N ASP A 223 -11.92 8.02 17.45
CA ASP A 223 -12.34 6.66 17.81
C ASP A 223 -12.32 5.67 16.63
N GLY A 224 -11.99 6.13 15.42
CA GLY A 224 -12.00 5.33 14.19
C GLY A 224 -13.40 5.08 13.61
N ARG A 225 -14.46 5.57 14.27
CA ARG A 225 -15.87 5.39 13.88
C ARG A 225 -16.43 6.67 13.26
N GLU A 226 -16.29 7.80 13.94
CA GLU A 226 -16.73 9.10 13.45
C GLU A 226 -15.52 9.90 12.93
N TRP A 227 -15.55 10.23 11.65
CA TRP A 227 -14.46 10.92 10.97
C TRP A 227 -14.81 12.38 10.68
N SER A 228 -13.80 13.23 10.70
CA SER A 228 -13.93 14.64 10.33
C SER A 228 -14.39 14.80 8.89
N GLN A 229 -14.83 16.00 8.55
CA GLN A 229 -14.99 16.37 7.16
C GLN A 229 -13.65 16.21 6.43
N TRP A 230 -13.73 15.73 5.19
CA TRP A 230 -12.56 15.60 4.34
C TRP A 230 -12.02 16.98 3.97
N GLN A 231 -10.73 17.18 4.26
CA GLN A 231 -9.99 18.36 3.86
C GLN A 231 -9.19 18.05 2.60
N ARG A 232 -9.29 18.88 1.56
CA ARG A 232 -8.46 18.74 0.36
C ARG A 232 -7.13 19.42 0.63
N ILE A 233 -6.02 18.70 0.44
CA ILE A 233 -4.67 19.24 0.59
C ILE A 233 -4.22 19.93 -0.71
N ALA A 234 -4.30 19.23 -1.84
CA ALA A 234 -3.87 19.76 -3.13
C ALA A 234 -4.68 19.18 -4.29
N ALA A 235 -4.85 20.01 -5.32
CA ALA A 235 -5.52 19.70 -6.58
C ALA A 235 -4.86 20.46 -7.75
N ILE A 236 -3.54 20.40 -7.85
CA ILE A 236 -2.73 21.00 -8.93
C ILE A 236 -2.78 20.10 -10.17
N GLY A 237 -3.07 20.66 -11.34
CA GLY A 237 -3.13 19.92 -12.61
C GLY A 237 -4.10 18.73 -12.56
N GLU A 238 -3.65 17.56 -13.02
CA GLU A 238 -4.46 16.33 -12.99
C GLU A 238 -4.44 15.63 -11.62
N GLY A 239 -3.73 16.17 -10.63
CA GLY A 239 -3.70 15.67 -9.26
C GLY A 239 -2.36 15.07 -8.88
N HIS A 240 -2.37 14.17 -7.89
CA HIS A 240 -1.17 13.87 -7.11
C HIS A 240 -1.08 12.39 -6.70
N TYR A 241 0.13 11.96 -6.38
CA TYR A 241 0.37 10.95 -5.36
C TYR A 241 0.93 11.62 -4.10
N GLN A 242 0.60 11.09 -2.93
CA GLN A 242 1.19 11.55 -1.65
C GLN A 242 1.82 10.41 -0.86
N VAL A 243 2.83 10.75 -0.07
CA VAL A 243 3.40 9.91 0.99
C VAL A 243 3.51 10.77 2.24
N THR A 244 3.09 10.23 3.37
CA THR A 244 2.92 11.00 4.60
C THR A 244 3.77 10.43 5.73
N GLY A 245 3.90 11.20 6.79
CA GLY A 245 4.65 10.80 7.97
C GLY A 245 4.14 11.49 9.22
N ILE A 246 4.43 10.89 10.37
CA ILE A 246 4.20 11.44 11.70
C ILE A 246 5.55 11.74 12.36
N GLY A 247 5.69 12.99 12.81
CA GLY A 247 6.79 13.47 13.63
C GLY A 247 6.41 13.47 15.12
N LYS A 248 7.24 14.12 15.94
CA LYS A 248 6.98 14.27 17.38
C LYS A 248 5.81 15.21 17.65
N SER A 249 5.74 16.33 16.92
CA SER A 249 4.70 17.35 17.14
C SER A 249 3.93 17.73 15.88
N LYS A 250 4.15 17.01 14.76
CA LYS A 250 3.53 17.35 13.48
C LYS A 250 3.24 16.15 12.60
N LEU A 251 2.35 16.37 11.64
CA LEU A 251 2.11 15.47 10.52
C LEU A 251 2.58 16.16 9.24
N GLY A 252 3.15 15.39 8.32
CA GLY A 252 3.60 15.90 7.03
C GLY A 252 3.02 15.11 5.87
N SER A 253 2.80 15.80 4.76
CA SER A 253 2.50 15.19 3.46
C SER A 253 3.49 15.69 2.44
N MET A 254 4.20 14.76 1.80
CA MET A 254 4.95 15.04 0.58
C MET A 254 4.18 14.55 -0.63
N PHE A 255 4.20 15.32 -1.71
CA PHE A 255 3.49 14.96 -2.92
C PHE A 255 4.19 15.47 -4.17
N ASN A 256 3.85 14.88 -5.30
CA ASN A 256 4.17 15.35 -6.65
C ASN A 256 2.88 15.84 -7.31
N TYR A 257 2.94 16.36 -8.53
CA TYR A 257 1.74 16.61 -9.34
C TYR A 257 1.86 15.97 -10.72
N HIS A 258 0.70 15.78 -11.35
CA HIS A 258 0.55 15.30 -12.71
C HIS A 258 0.29 16.50 -13.64
N PRO A 259 1.22 16.84 -14.55
CA PRO A 259 1.01 17.93 -15.50
C PRO A 259 -0.17 17.64 -16.44
N GLN A 260 -0.89 18.69 -16.80
CA GLN A 260 -2.08 18.61 -17.66
C GLN A 260 -1.74 17.97 -19.02
N GLY A 261 -2.56 17.01 -19.47
CA GLY A 261 -2.49 16.45 -20.81
C GLY A 261 -1.34 15.47 -21.06
N LYS A 262 -0.42 15.27 -20.11
CA LYS A 262 0.64 14.25 -20.19
C LYS A 262 0.16 12.89 -19.66
N GLY A 263 -0.89 12.89 -18.83
CA GLY A 263 -1.43 11.71 -18.19
C GLY A 263 -0.68 11.30 -16.91
N LEU A 264 -1.32 10.42 -16.14
CA LEU A 264 -1.00 10.16 -14.73
C LEU A 264 0.34 9.45 -14.44
N ASN A 265 1.07 9.02 -15.48
CA ASN A 265 2.41 8.44 -15.33
C ASN A 265 3.49 9.52 -15.29
N TRP A 266 3.20 10.70 -15.87
CA TRP A 266 4.05 11.88 -15.77
C TRP A 266 3.74 12.57 -14.45
N ARG A 267 4.69 12.45 -13.54
CA ARG A 267 4.58 12.95 -12.18
C ARG A 267 5.86 13.67 -11.85
N THR A 268 5.79 14.95 -11.52
CA THR A 268 6.98 15.80 -11.36
C THR A 268 6.80 16.77 -10.19
N ASN A 269 7.84 17.55 -9.95
CA ASN A 269 8.09 18.38 -8.77
C ASN A 269 7.97 17.60 -7.46
N LEU A 270 8.49 18.23 -6.41
CA LEU A 270 8.37 17.75 -5.06
C LEU A 270 7.80 18.86 -4.21
N TYR A 271 6.75 18.56 -3.46
CA TYR A 271 6.11 19.48 -2.52
C TYR A 271 6.08 18.87 -1.13
N TYR A 272 6.05 19.73 -0.12
CA TYR A 272 5.88 19.32 1.28
C TYR A 272 5.01 20.32 2.04
N VAL A 273 4.02 19.80 2.77
CA VAL A 273 3.16 20.56 3.68
C VAL A 273 3.09 19.87 5.03
N GLN A 274 2.82 20.64 6.08
CA GLN A 274 2.70 20.11 7.43
C GLN A 274 1.58 20.77 8.24
N THR A 275 1.12 20.04 9.24
CA THR A 275 0.19 20.52 10.26
C THR A 275 0.71 20.15 11.64
N GLU A 276 0.58 21.08 12.59
CA GLU A 276 0.97 20.94 14.00
C GLU A 276 -0.26 20.84 14.92
N ASP A 277 -1.46 20.94 14.34
CA ASP A 277 -2.74 21.08 15.02
C ASP A 277 -3.81 20.15 14.45
N ASN A 278 -3.38 18.96 14.00
CA ASN A 278 -4.25 17.90 13.49
C ASN A 278 -5.16 18.35 12.32
N GLY A 279 -4.58 19.13 11.40
CA GLY A 279 -5.23 19.61 10.20
C GLY A 279 -6.13 20.83 10.41
N ALA A 280 -6.09 21.51 11.56
CA ALA A 280 -6.81 22.79 11.71
C ALA A 280 -6.15 23.91 10.88
N SER A 281 -4.81 23.89 10.76
CA SER A 281 -4.05 24.74 9.87
C SER A 281 -2.91 23.98 9.20
N TRP A 282 -2.47 24.50 8.05
CA TRP A 282 -1.41 23.92 7.24
C TRP A 282 -0.36 24.97 6.90
N LYS A 283 0.90 24.56 6.87
CA LYS A 283 2.04 25.43 6.63
C LYS A 283 3.05 24.79 5.67
N SER A 284 3.88 25.62 5.04
CA SER A 284 5.10 25.17 4.37
C SER A 284 6.14 24.71 5.39
N VAL A 285 7.25 24.15 4.91
CA VAL A 285 8.36 23.75 5.80
C VAL A 285 8.99 24.95 6.55
N ALA A 286 8.95 26.14 5.95
CA ALA A 286 9.46 27.38 6.53
C ALA A 286 8.45 28.05 7.50
N GLY A 287 7.28 27.44 7.70
CA GLY A 287 6.26 27.94 8.62
C GLY A 287 5.27 28.94 8.01
N GLU A 288 5.33 29.18 6.70
CA GLU A 288 4.38 30.06 6.02
C GLU A 288 2.98 29.42 6.00
N PRO A 289 1.92 30.13 6.43
CA PRO A 289 0.55 29.62 6.34
C PRO A 289 0.13 29.31 4.89
N LEU A 290 -0.55 28.19 4.70
CA LEU A 290 -1.05 27.75 3.40
C LEU A 290 -2.58 27.78 3.35
N SER A 291 -3.12 28.35 2.29
CA SER A 291 -4.55 28.28 1.97
C SER A 291 -4.82 27.03 1.13
N LEU A 292 -5.55 26.07 1.70
CA LEU A 292 -5.88 24.82 1.04
C LEU A 292 -7.23 24.89 0.30
N PRO A 293 -7.42 24.10 -0.78
CA PRO A 293 -6.42 23.25 -1.41
C PRO A 293 -5.38 24.07 -2.20
N LEU A 294 -4.16 23.56 -2.29
CA LEU A 294 -3.15 24.11 -3.20
C LEU A 294 -3.55 23.80 -4.65
N THR A 295 -3.64 24.83 -5.50
CA THR A 295 -4.05 24.71 -6.92
C THR A 295 -2.99 25.16 -7.92
N GLU A 296 -2.06 26.02 -7.50
CA GLU A 296 -1.00 26.57 -8.36
C GLU A 296 0.27 25.72 -8.29
N VAL A 297 0.95 25.55 -9.43
CA VAL A 297 2.23 24.82 -9.52
C VAL A 297 3.31 25.52 -8.69
N ALA A 298 3.49 26.82 -8.87
CA ALA A 298 4.39 27.62 -8.05
C ALA A 298 3.66 28.05 -6.77
N ASN A 299 4.07 27.50 -5.63
CA ASN A 299 3.53 27.85 -4.33
C ASN A 299 4.58 27.59 -3.23
N ALA A 300 4.33 28.07 -2.01
CA ALA A 300 5.26 27.99 -0.88
C ALA A 300 5.57 26.56 -0.39
N ALA A 301 4.82 25.54 -0.82
CA ALA A 301 5.10 24.15 -0.50
C ALA A 301 6.12 23.50 -1.46
N LEU A 302 6.53 24.17 -2.55
CA LEU A 302 7.46 23.63 -3.53
C LEU A 302 8.84 23.42 -2.90
N VAL A 303 9.29 22.16 -2.89
CA VAL A 303 10.63 21.74 -2.45
C VAL A 303 11.62 21.87 -3.60
N HIS A 304 11.24 21.38 -4.79
CA HIS A 304 12.11 21.40 -5.97
C HIS A 304 11.31 21.30 -7.27
N ASP A 305 11.69 22.10 -8.27
CA ASP A 305 11.09 22.14 -9.61
C ASP A 305 11.78 21.14 -10.55
N TYR A 306 11.38 19.88 -10.45
CA TYR A 306 11.85 18.82 -11.34
C TYR A 306 11.24 18.88 -12.75
N GLU A 307 10.16 19.63 -12.97
CA GLU A 307 9.58 19.80 -14.31
C GLU A 307 10.54 20.57 -15.20
N ALA A 308 11.15 21.64 -14.68
CA ALA A 308 12.17 22.42 -15.40
C ALA A 308 13.40 21.57 -15.80
N GLU A 309 13.68 20.50 -15.05
CA GLU A 309 14.78 19.56 -15.34
C GLU A 309 14.34 18.39 -16.25
N GLY A 310 13.06 18.30 -16.61
CA GLY A 310 12.52 17.19 -17.39
C GLY A 310 12.52 15.86 -16.63
N LEU A 311 12.46 15.89 -15.30
CA LEU A 311 12.49 14.70 -14.45
C LEU A 311 11.11 14.36 -13.88
N ASN A 312 10.82 13.07 -13.83
CA ASN A 312 9.71 12.52 -13.06
C ASN A 312 10.13 12.24 -11.61
N VAL A 313 9.18 12.26 -10.68
CA VAL A 313 9.37 12.10 -9.23
C VAL A 313 8.47 10.98 -8.68
N TYR A 314 9.08 9.93 -8.15
CA TYR A 314 8.44 8.74 -7.60
C TYR A 314 8.65 8.66 -6.09
N LEU A 315 7.65 9.10 -5.33
CA LEU A 315 7.66 9.18 -3.86
C LEU A 315 7.81 7.80 -3.18
N LYS A 316 8.66 7.70 -2.15
CA LYS A 316 8.91 6.47 -1.37
C LYS A 316 8.58 6.60 0.12
N ASP A 317 9.21 7.54 0.82
CA ASP A 317 9.03 7.67 2.27
C ASP A 317 9.20 9.11 2.79
N LEU A 318 8.50 9.43 3.87
CA LEU A 318 8.62 10.69 4.59
C LEU A 318 8.84 10.38 6.08
N ARG A 319 9.93 10.90 6.62
CA ARG A 319 10.32 10.78 8.03
C ARG A 319 10.68 12.14 8.59
N PHE A 320 10.89 12.19 9.90
CA PHE A 320 11.32 13.36 10.63
C PHE A 320 12.58 13.03 11.41
N ASP A 321 13.61 13.86 11.29
CA ASP A 321 14.86 13.68 12.03
C ASP A 321 14.69 13.97 13.54
N ASN A 322 15.77 13.85 14.32
CA ASN A 322 15.72 14.07 15.77
C ASN A 322 15.22 15.45 16.20
N HIS A 323 15.27 16.44 15.30
CA HIS A 323 14.81 17.82 15.48
C HIS A 323 13.42 18.05 14.87
N ASP A 324 12.71 16.98 14.51
CA ASP A 324 11.40 17.02 13.87
C ASP A 324 11.40 17.73 12.50
N ARG A 325 12.55 17.71 11.79
CA ARG A 325 12.69 18.25 10.43
C ARG A 325 12.40 17.18 9.38
N PRO A 326 11.64 17.49 8.32
CA PRO A 326 11.25 16.49 7.32
C PRO A 326 12.42 15.99 6.48
N VAL A 327 12.38 14.70 6.19
CA VAL A 327 13.32 13.96 5.34
C VAL A 327 12.52 13.12 4.34
N LEU A 328 12.73 13.41 3.06
CA LEU A 328 11.93 12.95 1.92
C LEU A 328 12.75 11.99 1.07
N LEU A 329 12.28 10.76 0.90
CA LEU A 329 12.89 9.75 0.02
C LEU A 329 12.05 9.56 -1.24
N TYR A 330 12.67 9.69 -2.40
CA TYR A 330 12.02 9.57 -3.70
C TYR A 330 13.00 9.03 -4.77
N ILE A 331 12.47 8.66 -5.93
CA ILE A 331 13.26 8.37 -7.12
C ILE A 331 13.01 9.45 -8.17
N THR A 332 14.07 9.91 -8.84
CA THR A 332 13.96 10.72 -10.06
C THR A 332 14.31 9.91 -11.31
N SER A 333 13.69 10.22 -12.45
CA SER A 333 13.97 9.55 -13.73
C SER A 333 13.53 10.37 -14.93
N LYS A 334 13.98 10.01 -16.14
CA LYS A 334 13.66 10.73 -17.38
C LYS A 334 12.32 10.33 -18.02
N GLY A 335 11.66 9.31 -17.49
CA GLY A 335 10.43 8.75 -18.05
C GLY A 335 9.86 7.64 -17.17
N TYR A 336 8.64 7.18 -17.47
CA TYR A 336 7.93 6.22 -16.63
C TYR A 336 8.09 4.77 -17.09
N GLU A 337 8.46 4.56 -18.35
CA GLU A 337 8.55 3.27 -19.02
C GLU A 337 9.65 2.40 -18.39
N SER A 338 9.44 1.09 -18.44
CA SER A 338 10.45 0.07 -18.11
C SER A 338 11.59 0.08 -19.14
N GLY A 339 12.74 -0.48 -18.77
CA GLY A 339 13.91 -0.61 -19.64
C GLY A 339 14.96 0.50 -19.47
N PRO A 340 16.16 0.36 -20.07
CA PRO A 340 17.29 1.25 -19.82
C PRO A 340 17.14 2.68 -20.36
N GLN A 341 16.15 2.95 -21.22
CA GLN A 341 16.01 4.19 -21.99
C GLN A 341 15.83 5.42 -21.10
N ASN A 342 15.17 5.25 -19.95
CA ASN A 342 14.88 6.32 -19.00
C ASN A 342 15.91 6.43 -17.85
N ASN A 343 17.04 5.74 -17.97
CA ASN A 343 18.11 5.80 -16.98
C ASN A 343 18.79 7.19 -16.91
N PRO A 344 19.37 7.54 -15.75
CA PRO A 344 19.33 6.79 -14.49
C PRO A 344 17.98 6.96 -13.76
N ARG A 345 17.63 5.97 -12.93
CA ARG A 345 16.58 6.09 -11.91
C ARG A 345 17.24 6.24 -10.55
N THR A 346 17.30 7.48 -10.09
CA THR A 346 18.17 7.86 -8.97
C THR A 346 17.35 7.93 -7.69
N TRP A 347 17.70 7.12 -6.70
CA TRP A 347 17.19 7.27 -5.34
C TRP A 347 17.80 8.52 -4.73
N THR A 348 16.94 9.43 -4.29
CA THR A 348 17.30 10.78 -3.87
C THR A 348 16.66 11.08 -2.52
N LEU A 349 17.42 11.76 -1.66
CA LEU A 349 16.97 12.26 -0.37
C LEU A 349 16.91 13.79 -0.42
N ALA A 350 15.77 14.38 -0.04
CA ALA A 350 15.68 15.80 0.28
C ALA A 350 15.44 15.96 1.78
N ARG A 351 16.34 16.66 2.47
CA ARG A 351 16.25 16.94 3.91
C ARG A 351 16.14 18.44 4.14
N TRP A 352 15.24 18.85 5.03
CA TRP A 352 15.22 20.21 5.52
C TRP A 352 16.27 20.41 6.61
N THR A 353 17.17 21.39 6.44
CA THR A 353 18.22 21.71 7.42
C THR A 353 17.74 22.68 8.51
N GLY A 354 16.52 23.19 8.42
CA GLY A 354 16.05 24.32 9.24
C GLY A 354 15.97 25.62 8.44
N GLU A 355 16.76 25.72 7.37
CA GLU A 355 16.85 26.93 6.53
C GLU A 355 16.73 26.63 5.04
N VAL A 356 17.25 25.49 4.59
CA VAL A 356 17.27 25.09 3.18
C VAL A 356 17.00 23.61 3.00
N TRP A 357 16.50 23.23 1.82
CA TRP A 357 16.45 21.83 1.40
C TRP A 357 17.83 21.40 0.88
N GLN A 358 18.41 20.39 1.51
CA GLN A 358 19.59 19.71 1.01
C GLN A 358 19.15 18.45 0.26
N ILE A 359 19.50 18.36 -1.01
CA ILE A 359 19.14 17.25 -1.91
C ILE A 359 20.40 16.45 -2.24
N SER A 360 20.35 15.13 -2.06
CA SER A 360 21.50 14.25 -2.21
C SER A 360 21.11 12.92 -2.87
N PRO A 361 21.87 12.43 -3.87
CA PRO A 361 21.66 11.10 -4.42
C PRO A 361 22.16 10.04 -3.41
N ILE A 362 21.47 8.90 -3.37
CA ILE A 362 21.84 7.73 -2.56
C ILE A 362 22.50 6.68 -3.45
N THR A 363 21.77 6.26 -4.50
CA THR A 363 22.15 5.19 -5.40
C THR A 363 21.22 5.21 -6.63
N THR A 364 21.38 4.27 -7.56
CA THR A 364 20.45 4.04 -8.66
C THR A 364 19.83 2.65 -8.57
N SER A 365 18.65 2.49 -9.15
CA SER A 365 18.04 1.18 -9.44
C SER A 365 17.51 1.15 -10.87
N ASP A 366 16.85 0.08 -11.28
CA ASP A 366 16.46 -0.13 -12.68
C ASP A 366 14.96 0.06 -12.94
N ASN A 367 14.12 0.31 -11.91
CA ASN A 367 12.71 0.63 -12.09
C ASN A 367 12.19 1.76 -11.18
N ASN A 368 11.30 2.60 -11.71
CA ASN A 368 10.72 3.69 -10.95
C ASN A 368 9.82 3.22 -9.78
N TYR A 369 9.32 1.99 -9.86
CA TYR A 369 8.45 1.36 -8.86
C TYR A 369 9.24 0.59 -7.79
N ASP A 370 10.57 0.57 -7.85
CA ASP A 370 11.41 0.05 -6.77
C ASP A 370 11.11 0.84 -5.50
N MET A 371 10.81 0.14 -4.42
CA MET A 371 10.22 0.77 -3.24
C MET A 371 10.83 0.18 -1.99
N GLY A 372 11.31 1.11 -1.16
CA GLY A 372 11.94 0.91 0.12
C GLY A 372 11.67 2.13 1.00
N GLU A 373 12.03 2.05 2.28
CA GLU A 373 11.72 3.07 3.27
C GLU A 373 12.95 3.43 4.11
N LEU A 374 12.89 4.61 4.74
CA LEU A 374 13.98 5.19 5.50
C LEU A 374 13.87 4.81 6.99
N TRP A 375 15.01 4.45 7.56
CA TRP A 375 15.23 4.20 8.97
C TRP A 375 16.14 5.26 9.55
N MET A 376 15.78 5.77 10.72
CA MET A 376 16.61 6.69 11.50
C MET A 376 16.90 5.98 12.81
N GLN A 377 18.01 5.25 12.87
CA GLN A 377 18.41 4.45 14.03
C GLN A 377 18.96 5.36 15.14
N SER A 378 19.73 6.38 14.74
CA SER A 378 20.23 7.46 15.59
C SER A 378 20.33 8.75 14.79
N GLU A 379 20.88 9.80 15.39
CA GLU A 379 21.17 11.06 14.70
C GLU A 379 22.11 10.86 13.50
N ASP A 380 23.02 9.90 13.59
CA ASP A 380 24.14 9.62 12.70
C ASP A 380 24.14 8.17 12.16
N ASP A 381 23.01 7.47 12.20
CA ASP A 381 22.83 6.18 11.53
C ASP A 381 21.46 6.15 10.84
N TRP A 382 21.46 6.58 9.59
CA TRP A 382 20.28 6.54 8.73
C TRP A 382 20.45 5.39 7.74
N ARG A 383 19.39 4.61 7.53
CA ARG A 383 19.43 3.47 6.62
C ARG A 383 18.29 3.50 5.62
N VAL A 384 18.57 3.15 4.38
CA VAL A 384 17.54 2.86 3.37
C VAL A 384 17.59 1.36 3.09
N ILE A 385 16.44 0.70 3.24
CA ILE A 385 16.29 -0.72 2.89
C ILE A 385 15.32 -0.79 1.71
N GLY A 386 15.80 -1.29 0.57
CA GLY A 386 15.00 -1.38 -0.65
C GLY A 386 15.66 -2.20 -1.75
N PRO A 387 14.91 -2.58 -2.79
CA PRO A 387 15.42 -3.38 -3.89
C PRO A 387 16.20 -2.50 -4.88
N THR A 388 17.45 -2.18 -4.56
CA THR A 388 18.29 -1.31 -5.40
C THR A 388 19.30 -2.07 -6.24
N ALA A 389 19.55 -3.35 -5.95
CA ALA A 389 20.37 -4.21 -6.79
C ALA A 389 19.48 -4.93 -7.82
N VAL A 390 20.03 -5.17 -9.01
CA VAL A 390 19.32 -5.86 -10.10
C VAL A 390 18.96 -7.27 -9.67
N GLY A 391 17.68 -7.66 -9.83
CA GLY A 391 17.20 -9.02 -9.57
C GLY A 391 17.04 -9.86 -10.84
N ALA A 392 16.36 -11.00 -10.72
CA ALA A 392 16.18 -11.94 -11.82
C ALA A 392 15.30 -11.44 -12.98
N GLN A 393 14.51 -10.38 -12.79
CA GLN A 393 13.79 -9.72 -13.87
C GLN A 393 14.23 -8.25 -13.98
N PRO A 394 15.40 -7.97 -14.58
CA PRO A 394 15.91 -6.61 -14.73
C PRO A 394 14.88 -5.69 -15.41
N PHE A 395 14.82 -4.45 -14.91
CA PHE A 395 13.91 -3.38 -15.32
C PHE A 395 12.41 -3.64 -15.10
N ASN A 396 12.02 -4.78 -14.50
CA ASN A 396 10.71 -4.92 -13.87
C ASN A 396 10.81 -4.44 -12.41
N PRO A 397 9.70 -4.09 -11.73
CA PRO A 397 9.76 -3.61 -10.36
C PRO A 397 10.48 -4.58 -9.41
N GLY A 398 11.21 -4.01 -8.48
CA GLY A 398 11.98 -4.73 -7.48
C GLY A 398 13.30 -5.27 -8.02
N GLY A 399 13.90 -6.14 -7.23
CA GLY A 399 15.23 -6.64 -7.48
C GLY A 399 15.76 -7.36 -6.25
N GLU A 400 17.07 -7.30 -6.04
CA GLU A 400 17.69 -7.75 -4.79
C GLU A 400 17.66 -6.63 -3.75
N VAL A 401 17.33 -6.98 -2.50
CA VAL A 401 17.22 -6.03 -1.39
C VAL A 401 18.60 -5.65 -0.89
N VAL A 402 18.82 -4.35 -0.72
CA VAL A 402 20.06 -3.76 -0.22
C VAL A 402 19.74 -2.81 0.92
N MET A 403 20.59 -2.82 1.94
CA MET A 403 20.64 -1.85 3.02
C MET A 403 21.79 -0.88 2.78
N TRP A 404 21.44 0.39 2.62
CA TRP A 404 22.37 1.51 2.52
C TRP A 404 22.44 2.22 3.87
N GLN A 405 23.60 2.79 4.20
CA GLN A 405 23.82 3.55 5.43
C GLN A 405 24.41 4.92 5.12
N SER A 406 23.91 5.93 5.81
CA SER A 406 24.51 7.26 5.95
C SER A 406 24.85 7.52 7.41
N ARG A 407 26.03 8.13 7.63
CA ARG A 407 26.51 8.56 8.95
C ARG A 407 26.60 10.07 9.13
N ASP A 408 26.07 10.79 8.16
CA ASP A 408 26.15 12.25 8.05
C ASP A 408 24.79 12.82 7.62
N GLN A 409 23.73 12.25 8.19
CA GLN A 409 22.36 12.73 8.05
C GLN A 409 21.90 12.83 6.59
N GLY A 410 22.28 11.82 5.81
CA GLY A 410 21.86 11.63 4.42
C GLY A 410 22.77 12.28 3.38
N ALA A 411 23.85 12.97 3.77
CA ALA A 411 24.72 13.65 2.80
C ALA A 411 25.53 12.68 1.94
N ASN A 412 26.04 11.60 2.53
CA ASN A 412 26.74 10.52 1.83
C ASN A 412 26.18 9.16 2.24
N TRP A 413 26.19 8.22 1.30
CA TRP A 413 25.66 6.87 1.46
C TRP A 413 26.68 5.81 1.05
N SER A 414 26.69 4.71 1.78
CA SER A 414 27.49 3.52 1.46
C SER A 414 26.62 2.28 1.54
N GLN A 415 26.88 1.30 0.69
CA GLN A 415 26.21 0.01 0.78
C GLN A 415 26.69 -0.69 2.06
N MET A 416 25.77 -0.91 3.01
CA MET A 416 26.08 -1.60 4.26
C MET A 416 26.03 -3.11 4.06
N ARG A 417 24.96 -3.61 3.45
CA ARG A 417 24.74 -5.05 3.20
C ARG A 417 23.78 -5.23 2.03
N GLN A 418 24.02 -6.24 1.20
CA GLN A 418 22.98 -6.76 0.30
C GLN A 418 22.35 -7.98 0.98
N LEU A 419 21.03 -7.91 1.16
CA LEU A 419 20.22 -8.76 2.04
C LEU A 419 19.73 -10.02 1.31
N THR A 420 19.51 -9.93 0.00
CA THR A 420 19.09 -11.05 -0.86
C THR A 420 20.02 -11.14 -2.08
N ARG A 421 20.20 -12.35 -2.62
CA ARG A 421 21.08 -12.63 -3.75
C ARG A 421 20.55 -13.82 -4.54
N ASP A 422 20.78 -13.79 -5.85
CA ASP A 422 20.47 -14.89 -6.76
C ASP A 422 19.02 -15.40 -6.64
N SER A 423 18.10 -14.51 -6.28
CA SER A 423 16.67 -14.83 -6.15
C SER A 423 16.09 -15.10 -7.52
N SER A 424 15.21 -16.10 -7.64
CA SER A 424 14.53 -16.41 -8.90
C SER A 424 13.47 -15.38 -9.29
N MET A 425 13.07 -14.52 -8.35
CA MET A 425 12.04 -13.51 -8.49
C MET A 425 12.48 -12.20 -7.84
N ASN A 426 12.04 -11.07 -8.39
CA ASN A 426 12.32 -9.76 -7.79
C ASN A 426 11.60 -9.62 -6.43
N HIS A 427 12.32 -9.10 -5.44
CA HIS A 427 11.74 -8.62 -4.19
C HIS A 427 11.22 -7.20 -4.37
N THR A 428 9.99 -6.93 -3.94
CA THR A 428 9.31 -5.65 -4.22
C THR A 428 8.70 -5.04 -2.97
N TYR A 429 8.56 -3.70 -2.95
CA TYR A 429 7.84 -2.94 -1.91
C TYR A 429 8.26 -3.27 -0.47
N VAL A 430 9.52 -2.97 -0.13
CA VAL A 430 10.05 -3.11 1.22
C VAL A 430 9.47 -2.06 2.16
N ARG A 431 8.77 -2.52 3.21
CA ARG A 431 8.03 -1.68 4.15
C ARG A 431 8.67 -1.72 5.53
N ARG A 432 8.76 -0.56 6.17
CA ARG A 432 9.19 -0.42 7.56
C ARG A 432 8.07 -0.77 8.52
N VAL A 433 8.43 -1.50 9.56
CA VAL A 433 7.61 -1.74 10.75
C VAL A 433 7.64 -0.48 11.64
N LEU A 434 6.48 0.01 12.04
CA LEU A 434 6.41 1.11 13.01
C LEU A 434 6.81 0.62 14.41
N ASN A 435 7.58 1.45 15.13
CA ASN A 435 8.10 1.14 16.46
C ASN A 435 8.90 -0.18 16.52
N ALA A 436 9.55 -0.56 15.41
CA ALA A 436 10.10 -1.89 15.19
C ALA A 436 10.88 -2.50 16.35
N HIS A 437 10.67 -3.80 16.57
CA HIS A 437 11.59 -4.62 17.34
C HIS A 437 12.84 -4.93 16.49
N PRO A 438 14.05 -5.01 17.08
CA PRO A 438 15.28 -5.31 16.33
C PRO A 438 15.21 -6.57 15.46
N ASP A 439 14.45 -7.59 15.87
CA ASP A 439 14.31 -8.85 15.13
C ASP A 439 13.37 -8.76 13.91
N PHE A 440 12.59 -7.69 13.80
CA PHE A 440 11.64 -7.49 12.70
C PHE A 440 11.49 -6.00 12.40
N VAL A 441 12.31 -5.53 11.47
CA VAL A 441 12.33 -4.13 11.03
C VAL A 441 11.62 -3.97 9.69
N ALA A 442 11.83 -4.81 8.68
CA ALA A 442 11.22 -4.63 7.36
C ALA A 442 10.36 -5.84 6.94
N ILE A 443 9.29 -5.63 6.17
CA ILE A 443 8.46 -6.68 5.54
C ILE A 443 8.28 -6.40 4.04
N TRP A 444 8.28 -7.44 3.20
CA TRP A 444 8.06 -7.32 1.76
C TRP A 444 7.58 -8.63 1.12
N ALA A 445 7.29 -8.58 -0.18
CA ALA A 445 6.93 -9.73 -0.99
C ALA A 445 7.89 -9.92 -2.18
N ASP A 446 7.93 -11.11 -2.75
CA ASP A 446 8.58 -11.38 -4.05
C ASP A 446 7.58 -11.83 -5.11
N GLY A 447 7.94 -11.72 -6.39
CA GLY A 447 7.22 -12.40 -7.45
C GLY A 447 7.79 -12.10 -8.83
N HIS A 448 7.45 -12.93 -9.82
CA HIS A 448 8.04 -12.84 -11.13
C HIS A 448 7.52 -11.59 -11.87
N GLY A 449 8.44 -10.74 -12.34
CA GLY A 449 8.08 -9.47 -12.98
C GLY A 449 7.35 -9.62 -14.32
N ARG A 450 7.43 -10.77 -15.01
CA ARG A 450 6.94 -10.90 -16.41
C ARG A 450 5.82 -11.92 -16.61
N GLN A 451 5.41 -12.64 -15.56
CA GLN A 451 4.34 -13.63 -15.64
C GLN A 451 3.76 -13.91 -14.24
N PRO A 452 2.51 -14.38 -14.13
CA PRO A 452 1.95 -14.82 -12.86
C PRO A 452 2.85 -15.83 -12.16
N SER A 453 3.03 -15.64 -10.85
CA SER A 453 3.82 -16.55 -10.01
C SER A 453 3.22 -16.64 -8.62
N ASN A 454 3.64 -17.65 -7.86
CA ASN A 454 3.50 -17.58 -6.41
C ASN A 454 4.29 -16.37 -5.88
N SER A 455 3.85 -15.82 -4.77
CA SER A 455 4.50 -14.71 -4.08
C SER A 455 4.71 -15.07 -2.61
N HIS A 456 5.96 -15.02 -2.18
CA HIS A 456 6.38 -15.26 -0.81
C HIS A 456 6.48 -13.94 -0.05
N LEU A 457 6.37 -14.02 1.26
CA LEU A 457 6.57 -12.88 2.16
C LEU A 457 7.84 -13.06 2.97
N TYR A 458 8.54 -11.96 3.17
CA TYR A 458 9.81 -11.93 3.87
C TYR A 458 9.82 -10.81 4.90
N PHE A 459 10.66 -10.97 5.90
CA PHE A 459 11.07 -9.88 6.77
C PHE A 459 12.55 -9.90 7.05
N SER A 460 13.08 -8.78 7.55
CA SER A 460 14.46 -8.71 8.04
C SER A 460 14.55 -8.19 9.47
N ASN A 461 15.61 -8.59 10.17
CA ASN A 461 16.05 -7.95 11.40
C ASN A 461 16.92 -6.71 11.10
N VAL A 462 17.35 -6.01 12.16
CA VAL A 462 18.18 -4.80 12.09
C VAL A 462 19.58 -5.06 11.53
N ASP A 463 20.10 -6.28 11.68
CA ASP A 463 21.41 -6.70 11.17
C ASP A 463 21.36 -7.06 9.68
N GLY A 464 20.15 -7.18 9.11
CA GLY A 464 19.93 -7.52 7.70
C GLY A 464 19.88 -9.02 7.42
N ASP A 465 19.64 -9.87 8.42
CA ASP A 465 19.26 -11.25 8.17
C ASP A 465 17.81 -11.31 7.70
N VAL A 466 17.55 -12.17 6.71
CA VAL A 466 16.25 -12.26 6.04
C VAL A 466 15.57 -13.58 6.39
N PHE A 467 14.27 -13.51 6.64
CA PHE A 467 13.43 -14.64 7.01
C PHE A 467 12.22 -14.70 6.08
N GLN A 468 11.95 -15.87 5.53
CA GLN A 468 10.77 -16.15 4.72
C GLN A 468 9.64 -16.71 5.61
N LEU A 469 8.44 -16.17 5.44
CA LEU A 469 7.23 -16.69 6.08
C LEU A 469 6.80 -18.03 5.43
N PRO A 470 6.26 -18.98 6.21
CA PRO A 470 5.97 -20.33 5.73
C PRO A 470 4.76 -20.36 4.79
N THR A 471 4.92 -20.89 3.57
CA THR A 471 3.81 -21.03 2.61
C THR A 471 2.86 -22.18 2.94
N ALA A 472 3.23 -23.08 3.85
CA ALA A 472 2.36 -24.14 4.33
C ALA A 472 2.64 -24.37 5.82
N MET A 473 1.58 -24.47 6.60
CA MET A 473 1.64 -24.62 8.05
C MET A 473 0.82 -25.84 8.48
N PRO A 474 1.46 -26.99 8.80
CA PRO A 474 0.75 -28.17 9.29
C PRO A 474 0.30 -28.03 10.74
N THR A 475 0.78 -27.00 11.44
CA THR A 475 0.51 -26.70 12.85
C THR A 475 0.08 -25.25 13.02
N ALA A 476 -0.63 -24.96 14.12
CA ALA A 476 -1.19 -23.64 14.39
C ALA A 476 -0.15 -22.50 14.41
N MET A 477 1.09 -22.82 14.76
CA MET A 477 2.24 -21.90 14.78
C MET A 477 3.38 -22.50 13.95
N ALA A 478 4.21 -21.65 13.35
CA ALA A 478 5.40 -22.06 12.62
C ALA A 478 6.54 -21.04 12.79
N ARG A 479 7.79 -21.51 12.65
CA ARG A 479 8.98 -20.63 12.64
C ARG A 479 9.25 -20.18 11.20
N PRO A 480 9.44 -18.86 10.97
CA PRO A 480 9.97 -18.37 9.70
C PRO A 480 11.33 -19.00 9.38
N LYS A 481 11.61 -19.22 8.10
CA LYS A 481 12.87 -19.81 7.64
C LYS A 481 13.86 -18.70 7.32
N GLN A 482 15.01 -18.67 7.99
CA GLN A 482 16.10 -17.79 7.59
C GLN A 482 16.61 -18.18 6.20
N ILE A 483 16.76 -17.21 5.30
CA ILE A 483 17.35 -17.37 3.97
C ILE A 483 18.73 -16.70 3.94
N LYS A 484 19.59 -17.17 3.05
CA LYS A 484 20.99 -16.71 2.94
C LYS A 484 21.19 -15.86 1.71
#